data_AF-A0A830E941-F1
#
_entry.id   AF-A0A830E941-F1
#
_cell.length_a   1.000
_cell.length_b   1.000
_cell.length_c   1.000
_cell.angle_alpha   90.00
_cell.angle_beta   90.00
_cell.angle_gamma   90.00
#
_symmetry.space_group_name_H-M   'P 1'
#
loop_
_entity.id
_entity.type
_entity.pdbx_description
1 polymer ?
#
loop_
_entity_poly.entity_id
_entity_poly.type
_entity_poly.pdbx_seq_one_letter_code
_entity_poly.pdbx_strand_id
1 'polypeptide(L)'
;MTVSFKIPTVVVIGRIGNELATWSTDGTTTMLGNVPGIEMVNELKVERQIMGHMALASFGQYVIKAIDLDSRFGSYTLNENTLVKIPSRGNADFKKYNDWFTIRNTFILIGDPRSTNAANHYPLICPYRVGDTLFINIGFISTESIKVVLTLLDVLRNNAGNGYLNTACMCRIPSMPLEIALISSDKYLLVRTHLNESQTITSSKYLVLLTKGGNVIIKYTPNEEPINTVINVLNEMKKY
;
A
#
# COMPACT_ATOMS: atom_id res chain seq x y z
N MET A 1 -12.21 -4.37 -5.26
CA MET A 1 -13.07 -5.37 -4.59
C MET A 1 -12.69 -5.43 -3.11
N THR A 2 -13.64 -5.78 -2.23
CA THR A 2 -13.43 -5.89 -0.77
C THR A 2 -13.93 -7.24 -0.29
N VAL A 3 -13.16 -7.92 0.56
CA VAL A 3 -13.57 -9.15 1.26
C VAL A 3 -13.37 -9.02 2.77
N SER A 4 -14.06 -9.83 3.57
CA SER A 4 -14.04 -9.74 5.03
C SER A 4 -13.93 -11.10 5.72
N PHE A 5 -13.20 -11.14 6.84
CA PHE A 5 -12.94 -12.33 7.66
C PHE A 5 -13.13 -12.03 9.14
N LYS A 6 -13.78 -12.92 9.90
CA LYS A 6 -13.90 -12.79 11.36
C LYS A 6 -12.55 -13.04 12.03
N ILE A 7 -12.22 -12.25 13.05
CA ILE A 7 -10.94 -12.31 13.77
C ILE A 7 -11.12 -13.10 15.07
N PRO A 8 -10.11 -13.87 15.54
CA PRO A 8 -8.76 -14.01 14.97
C PRO A 8 -8.75 -14.82 13.67
N THR A 9 -7.96 -14.38 12.70
CA THR A 9 -7.86 -15.06 11.41
C THR A 9 -6.47 -14.94 10.81
N VAL A 10 -6.12 -15.95 10.03
CA VAL A 10 -4.94 -15.99 9.20
C VAL A 10 -5.38 -16.38 7.81
N VAL A 11 -4.95 -15.59 6.83
CA VAL A 11 -5.24 -15.82 5.43
C VAL A 11 -3.94 -15.85 4.64
N VAL A 12 -3.87 -16.72 3.65
CA VAL A 12 -2.82 -16.74 2.65
C VAL A 12 -3.38 -16.22 1.34
N ILE A 13 -2.65 -15.30 0.73
CA ILE A 13 -3.00 -14.66 -0.55
C ILE A 13 -2.13 -15.30 -1.64
N GLY A 14 -2.77 -15.83 -2.69
CA GLY A 14 -2.15 -16.57 -3.78
C GLY A 14 -2.97 -16.53 -5.08
N ARG A 15 -2.65 -17.37 -6.07
CA ARG A 15 -3.44 -17.50 -7.32
C ARG A 15 -4.19 -18.79 -7.41
N ILE A 16 -5.36 -18.70 -8.01
CA ILE A 16 -6.07 -19.82 -8.60
C ILE A 16 -6.43 -19.42 -10.04
N GLY A 17 -5.96 -20.18 -11.03
CA GLY A 17 -6.22 -19.86 -12.45
C GLY A 17 -5.56 -18.55 -12.87
N ASN A 18 -6.34 -17.51 -13.19
CA ASN A 18 -5.88 -16.15 -13.51
C ASN A 18 -6.25 -15.11 -12.44
N GLU A 19 -6.73 -15.56 -11.28
CA GLU A 19 -7.32 -14.71 -10.27
C GLU A 19 -6.59 -14.81 -8.94
N LEU A 20 -6.52 -13.68 -8.23
CA LEU A 20 -6.07 -13.63 -6.85
C LEU A 20 -7.12 -14.32 -5.98
N ALA A 21 -6.65 -15.11 -5.03
CA ALA A 21 -7.48 -15.83 -4.08
C ALA A 21 -6.89 -15.74 -2.67
N THR A 22 -7.75 -15.94 -1.68
CA THR A 22 -7.36 -16.14 -0.29
C THR A 22 -7.73 -17.53 0.16
N TRP A 23 -6.88 -18.12 0.98
CA TRP A 23 -7.20 -19.29 1.78
C TRP A 23 -7.15 -18.91 3.26
N SER A 24 -8.21 -19.16 4.01
CA SER A 24 -8.23 -18.99 5.46
C SER A 24 -7.97 -20.32 6.17
N THR A 25 -7.46 -20.24 7.41
CA THR A 25 -7.16 -21.43 8.23
C THR A 25 -8.34 -22.36 8.51
N ASP A 26 -9.58 -21.91 8.27
CA ASP A 26 -10.79 -22.72 8.36
C ASP A 26 -11.03 -23.60 7.12
N GLY A 27 -10.15 -23.54 6.12
CA GLY A 27 -10.26 -24.29 4.88
C GLY A 27 -10.99 -23.54 3.76
N THR A 28 -11.54 -22.35 4.04
CA THR A 28 -12.31 -21.59 3.06
C THR A 28 -11.39 -20.91 2.05
N THR A 29 -11.69 -21.09 0.77
CA THR A 29 -11.05 -20.37 -0.32
C THR A 29 -12.00 -19.31 -0.87
N THR A 30 -11.54 -18.06 -0.97
CA THR A 30 -12.32 -16.93 -1.50
C THR A 30 -11.59 -16.27 -2.65
N MET A 31 -12.24 -16.20 -3.81
CA MET A 31 -11.72 -15.47 -4.98
C MET A 31 -11.79 -13.97 -4.72
N LEU A 32 -10.65 -13.30 -4.94
CA LEU A 32 -10.49 -11.86 -4.82
C LEU A 32 -10.62 -11.18 -6.18
N GLY A 33 -10.43 -11.92 -7.28
CA GLY A 33 -10.63 -11.45 -8.65
C GLY A 33 -9.32 -11.36 -9.45
N ASN A 34 -9.44 -11.02 -10.73
CA ASN A 34 -8.29 -10.93 -11.64
C ASN A 34 -7.50 -9.64 -11.41
N VAL A 35 -6.20 -9.77 -11.14
CA VAL A 35 -5.29 -8.64 -10.95
C VAL A 35 -4.08 -8.80 -11.89
N PRO A 36 -3.91 -7.89 -12.88
CA PRO A 36 -2.75 -7.89 -13.75
C PRO A 36 -1.44 -7.69 -12.98
N GLY A 37 -0.35 -8.30 -13.46
CA GLY A 37 0.99 -8.05 -12.93
C GLY A 37 1.37 -8.83 -11.68
N ILE A 38 0.50 -9.70 -11.15
CA ILE A 38 0.93 -10.71 -10.19
C ILE A 38 1.49 -11.92 -10.96
N GLU A 39 2.82 -12.09 -10.98
CA GLU A 39 3.44 -13.37 -11.34
C GLU A 39 3.22 -14.35 -10.21
N MET A 40 2.10 -15.07 -10.27
CA MET A 40 1.76 -15.89 -9.13
C MET A 40 2.35 -17.26 -9.18
N VAL A 41 2.72 -17.71 -7.98
CA VAL A 41 2.99 -19.11 -7.73
C VAL A 41 1.74 -19.86 -8.14
N ASN A 42 1.88 -20.71 -9.15
CA ASN A 42 0.80 -21.62 -9.53
C ASN A 42 0.53 -22.48 -8.31
N GLU A 43 -0.65 -22.29 -7.71
CA GLU A 43 -1.26 -23.06 -6.61
C GLU A 43 -1.28 -22.37 -5.22
N LEU A 44 -2.52 -22.22 -4.71
CA LEU A 44 -2.86 -22.04 -3.30
C LEU A 44 -3.10 -23.45 -2.71
N LYS A 45 -2.05 -24.21 -2.37
CA LYS A 45 -2.20 -25.61 -1.92
C LYS A 45 -2.75 -25.71 -0.49
N VAL A 46 -3.77 -26.56 -0.31
CA VAL A 46 -4.43 -26.85 0.97
C VAL A 46 -4.37 -28.34 1.26
N GLU A 47 -3.18 -28.93 1.19
CA GLU A 47 -3.01 -30.36 1.52
C GLU A 47 -1.68 -30.63 2.23
N ARG A 48 -1.30 -29.72 3.18
CA ARG A 48 -0.16 -29.77 4.13
C ARG A 48 1.06 -28.87 3.80
N GLN A 49 1.11 -28.24 2.62
CA GLN A 49 2.09 -27.20 2.31
C GLN A 49 1.36 -26.02 1.69
N ILE A 50 1.33 -24.87 2.37
CA ILE A 50 0.64 -23.68 1.90
C ILE A 50 1.64 -22.80 1.15
N MET A 51 1.38 -22.62 -0.14
CA MET A 51 2.14 -21.73 -1.02
C MET A 51 1.28 -20.53 -1.40
N GLY A 52 1.90 -19.36 -1.54
CA GLY A 52 1.24 -18.10 -1.86
C GLY A 52 2.26 -16.98 -2.00
N HIS A 53 1.77 -15.75 -2.16
CA HIS A 53 2.62 -14.56 -2.13
C HIS A 53 2.88 -14.07 -0.72
N MET A 54 1.85 -14.17 0.11
CA MET A 54 1.82 -13.50 1.39
C MET A 54 0.87 -14.22 2.33
N ALA A 55 1.22 -14.22 3.60
CA ALA A 55 0.26 -14.48 4.66
C ALA A 55 -0.03 -13.22 5.46
N LEU A 56 -1.31 -13.04 5.82
CA LEU A 56 -1.81 -12.02 6.71
C LEU A 56 -2.42 -12.66 7.95
N ALA A 57 -2.26 -11.98 9.07
CA ALA A 57 -2.60 -12.48 10.38
C ALA A 57 -3.20 -11.34 11.20
N SER A 58 -4.35 -11.56 11.83
CA SER A 58 -5.06 -10.53 12.59
C SER A 58 -5.61 -11.10 13.90
N PHE A 59 -5.22 -10.52 15.05
CA PHE A 59 -5.49 -11.12 16.37
C PHE A 59 -5.95 -10.13 17.47
N GLY A 60 -5.92 -8.81 17.25
CA GLY A 60 -6.23 -7.82 18.29
C GLY A 60 -6.47 -6.41 17.75
N GLN A 61 -6.94 -5.48 18.61
CA GLN A 61 -7.70 -4.26 18.23
C GLN A 61 -7.21 -3.46 17.02
N TYR A 62 -5.91 -3.45 16.66
CA TYR A 62 -5.42 -2.84 15.42
C TYR A 62 -4.21 -3.56 14.81
N VAL A 63 -3.91 -4.79 15.25
CA VAL A 63 -2.68 -5.49 14.86
C VAL A 63 -2.99 -6.43 13.72
N ILE A 64 -2.49 -6.06 12.54
CA ILE A 64 -2.38 -6.93 11.37
C ILE A 64 -0.90 -7.21 11.18
N LYS A 65 -0.55 -8.45 10.89
CA LYS A 65 0.81 -8.87 10.59
C LYS A 65 0.89 -9.50 9.22
N ALA A 66 2.01 -9.30 8.54
CA ALA A 66 2.26 -9.81 7.21
C ALA A 66 3.64 -10.47 7.12
N ILE A 67 3.72 -11.46 6.27
CA ILE A 67 4.98 -12.06 5.84
C ILE A 67 4.87 -12.41 4.35
N ASP A 68 5.94 -12.20 3.62
CA ASP A 68 6.06 -12.64 2.23
C ASP A 68 6.42 -14.14 2.20
N LEU A 69 5.76 -14.91 1.34
CA LEU A 69 5.93 -16.36 1.25
C LEU A 69 6.85 -16.73 0.08
N ASP A 70 8.02 -16.08 0.02
CA ASP A 70 9.01 -16.25 -1.05
C ASP A 70 8.47 -15.90 -2.45
N SER A 71 7.76 -14.77 -2.53
CA SER A 71 7.30 -14.29 -3.83
C SER A 71 8.48 -13.86 -4.70
N ARG A 72 8.44 -14.18 -5.99
CA ARG A 72 9.58 -14.01 -6.93
C ARG A 72 10.22 -12.62 -6.88
N PHE A 73 9.41 -11.58 -6.75
CA PHE A 73 9.86 -10.18 -6.72
C PHE A 73 9.73 -9.53 -5.34
N GLY A 74 9.34 -10.30 -4.32
CA GLY A 74 9.07 -9.84 -2.97
C GLY A 74 7.79 -9.01 -2.83
N SER A 75 7.42 -8.76 -1.58
CA SER A 75 6.35 -7.83 -1.22
C SER A 75 6.92 -6.62 -0.50
N TYR A 76 6.35 -5.45 -0.75
CA TYR A 76 6.80 -4.17 -0.18
C TYR A 76 5.63 -3.45 0.48
N THR A 77 5.92 -2.59 1.44
CA THR A 77 4.94 -1.72 2.07
C THR A 77 5.54 -0.36 2.30
N LEU A 78 4.70 0.68 2.37
CA LEU A 78 5.16 2.01 2.70
C LEU A 78 5.35 2.12 4.21
N ASN A 79 6.57 2.42 4.65
CA ASN A 79 6.91 2.71 6.04
C ASN A 79 7.44 4.14 6.14
N GLU A 80 6.68 5.00 6.83
CA GLU A 80 6.90 6.43 7.10
C GLU A 80 7.28 7.27 5.87
N ASN A 81 8.43 6.99 5.25
CA ASN A 81 9.06 7.78 4.21
C ASN A 81 9.57 6.96 3.00
N THR A 82 9.47 5.63 3.02
CA THR A 82 10.02 4.79 1.95
C THR A 82 9.31 3.45 1.78
N LEU A 83 9.48 2.81 0.61
CA LEU A 83 9.09 1.42 0.41
C LEU A 83 10.08 0.49 1.12
N VAL A 84 9.57 -0.30 2.04
CA VAL A 84 10.31 -1.31 2.80
C VAL A 84 9.87 -2.70 2.36
N LYS A 85 10.83 -3.59 2.16
CA LYS A 85 10.57 -5.00 1.83
C LYS A 85 10.00 -5.71 3.06
N ILE A 86 8.91 -6.43 2.88
CA ILE A 86 8.36 -7.32 3.90
C ILE A 86 9.27 -8.55 4.00
N PRO A 87 9.63 -9.01 5.22
CA PRO A 87 10.44 -10.21 5.40
C PRO A 87 9.84 -11.41 4.66
N SER A 88 10.71 -12.18 4.01
CA SER A 88 10.31 -13.32 3.19
C SER A 88 10.70 -14.64 3.84
N ARG A 89 9.74 -15.58 3.94
CA ARG A 89 9.92 -16.95 4.43
C ARG A 89 9.04 -17.91 3.62
N GLY A 90 9.64 -18.75 2.77
CA GLY A 90 8.92 -19.74 1.97
C GLY A 90 8.17 -20.81 2.79
N ASN A 91 8.60 -21.07 4.03
CA ASN A 91 7.90 -21.93 5.00
C ASN A 91 7.60 -21.12 6.26
N ALA A 92 6.47 -20.42 6.30
CA ALA A 92 6.06 -19.66 7.48
C ALA A 92 5.35 -20.57 8.50
N ASP A 93 5.89 -20.67 9.72
CA ASP A 93 5.13 -21.20 10.85
C ASP A 93 4.10 -20.16 11.26
N PHE A 94 2.85 -20.40 10.87
CA PHE A 94 1.73 -19.54 11.22
C PHE A 94 1.67 -19.33 12.73
N LYS A 95 1.97 -20.30 13.58
CA LYS A 95 1.88 -20.09 15.05
C LYS A 95 2.87 -19.04 15.61
N LYS A 96 3.88 -18.62 14.83
CA LYS A 96 4.93 -17.66 15.23
C LYS A 96 4.71 -16.25 14.65
N TYR A 97 3.51 -15.70 14.81
CA TYR A 97 3.19 -14.36 14.28
C TYR A 97 4.04 -13.22 14.86
N ASN A 98 4.73 -13.41 15.99
CA ASN A 98 5.52 -12.35 16.61
C ASN A 98 6.65 -11.82 15.71
N ASP A 99 7.25 -12.72 14.92
CA ASP A 99 8.34 -12.40 13.99
C ASP A 99 7.87 -11.72 12.69
N TRP A 100 6.56 -11.63 12.48
CA TRP A 100 5.99 -11.11 11.24
C TRP A 100 5.95 -9.58 11.27
N PHE A 101 6.01 -8.97 10.08
CA PHE A 101 6.01 -7.53 9.93
C PHE A 101 4.66 -6.95 10.35
N THR A 102 4.65 -5.93 11.19
CA THR A 102 3.40 -5.30 11.64
C THR A 102 2.91 -4.30 10.60
N ILE A 103 1.68 -4.48 10.13
CA ILE A 103 1.01 -3.65 9.13
C ILE A 103 0.01 -2.73 9.84
N ARG A 104 0.14 -1.43 9.60
CA ARG A 104 -0.77 -0.42 10.17
C ARG A 104 -1.05 0.66 9.13
N ASN A 105 -2.31 0.77 8.69
CA ASN A 105 -2.78 1.82 7.77
C ASN A 105 -1.86 2.04 6.54
N THR A 106 -1.36 0.94 5.98
CA THR A 106 -0.44 0.97 4.85
C THR A 106 -0.84 -0.10 3.85
N PHE A 107 -0.57 0.19 2.57
CA PHE A 107 -0.76 -0.77 1.51
C PHE A 107 0.43 -1.72 1.44
N ILE A 108 0.18 -2.86 0.83
CA ILE A 108 1.17 -3.86 0.47
C ILE A 108 1.17 -3.94 -1.04
N LEU A 109 2.34 -3.71 -1.63
CA LEU A 109 2.63 -3.87 -3.04
C LEU A 109 3.25 -5.25 -3.25
N ILE A 110 2.72 -6.03 -4.19
CA ILE A 110 3.40 -7.27 -4.62
C ILE A 110 4.29 -6.93 -5.81
N GLY A 111 5.60 -7.19 -5.68
CA GLY A 111 6.61 -6.87 -6.66
C GLY A 111 7.41 -5.60 -6.35
N ASP A 112 8.62 -5.52 -6.90
CA ASP A 112 9.52 -4.38 -6.73
C ASP A 112 9.42 -3.41 -7.91
N PRO A 113 8.88 -2.20 -7.72
CA PRO A 113 8.79 -1.20 -8.77
C PRO A 113 10.15 -0.64 -9.21
N ARG A 114 11.23 -0.97 -8.48
CA ARG A 114 12.62 -0.59 -8.81
C ARG A 114 13.37 -1.68 -9.58
N SER A 115 12.76 -2.84 -9.80
CA SER A 115 13.36 -3.93 -10.57
C SER A 115 13.58 -3.54 -12.02
N THR A 116 14.66 -4.03 -12.63
CA THR A 116 14.91 -3.89 -14.08
C THR A 116 13.87 -4.62 -14.92
N ASN A 117 13.19 -5.62 -14.35
CA ASN A 117 12.07 -6.35 -14.96
C ASN A 117 10.73 -5.81 -14.43
N ALA A 118 10.55 -4.48 -14.47
CA ALA A 118 9.34 -3.84 -13.99
C ALA A 118 8.10 -4.34 -14.75
N ALA A 119 7.09 -4.81 -14.01
CA ALA A 119 5.79 -5.19 -14.58
C ALA A 119 4.99 -3.92 -14.92
N ASN A 120 4.10 -3.97 -15.92
CA ASN A 120 3.27 -2.79 -16.26
C ASN A 120 2.36 -2.33 -15.11
N HIS A 121 1.91 -3.26 -14.29
CA HIS A 121 1.04 -3.00 -13.14
C HIS A 121 1.51 -3.81 -11.94
N TYR A 122 1.28 -3.28 -10.75
CA TYR A 122 1.56 -3.93 -9.48
C TYR A 122 0.28 -4.11 -8.67
N PRO A 123 0.08 -5.28 -8.06
CA PRO A 123 -1.04 -5.53 -7.16
C PRO A 123 -0.90 -4.75 -5.86
N LEU A 124 -2.02 -4.21 -5.40
CA LEU A 124 -2.15 -3.53 -4.12
C LEU A 124 -3.09 -4.29 -3.21
N ILE A 125 -2.62 -4.60 -2.01
CA ILE A 125 -3.40 -5.21 -0.93
C ILE A 125 -3.43 -4.22 0.23
N CYS A 126 -4.62 -3.84 0.65
CA CYS A 126 -4.85 -2.91 1.74
C CYS A 126 -5.69 -3.59 2.83
N PRO A 127 -5.05 -4.23 3.81
CA PRO A 127 -5.78 -4.83 4.91
C PRO A 127 -6.13 -3.75 5.95
N TYR A 128 -7.34 -3.80 6.47
CA TYR A 128 -7.80 -2.90 7.54
C TYR A 128 -8.78 -3.62 8.46
N ARG A 129 -8.99 -3.08 9.67
CA ARG A 129 -9.93 -3.64 10.63
C ARG A 129 -11.11 -2.71 10.88
N VAL A 130 -12.26 -3.31 11.14
CA VAL A 130 -13.40 -2.65 11.78
C VAL A 130 -13.97 -3.62 12.82
N GLY A 131 -13.93 -3.25 14.10
CA GLY A 131 -14.38 -4.14 15.18
C GLY A 131 -13.60 -5.46 15.19
N ASP A 132 -14.32 -6.57 15.20
CA ASP A 132 -13.85 -7.96 15.19
C ASP A 132 -13.64 -8.54 13.78
N THR A 133 -13.64 -7.68 12.74
CA THR A 133 -13.55 -8.12 11.35
C THR A 133 -12.33 -7.53 10.64
N LEU A 134 -11.60 -8.40 9.94
CA LEU A 134 -10.52 -8.06 9.02
C LEU A 134 -11.14 -7.85 7.64
N PHE A 135 -10.87 -6.72 7.03
CA PHE A 135 -11.23 -6.44 5.65
C PHE A 135 -9.96 -6.37 4.80
N ILE A 136 -10.06 -6.81 3.56
CA ILE A 136 -8.98 -6.72 2.57
C ILE A 136 -9.53 -6.02 1.34
N ASN A 137 -9.03 -4.82 1.08
CA ASN A 137 -9.23 -4.14 -0.19
C ASN A 137 -8.11 -4.54 -1.15
N ILE A 138 -8.46 -4.82 -2.39
CA ILE A 138 -7.48 -5.11 -3.44
C ILE A 138 -7.62 -4.12 -4.61
N GLY A 139 -6.51 -3.91 -5.29
CA GLY A 139 -6.39 -3.04 -6.45
C GLY A 139 -5.14 -3.31 -7.27
N PHE A 140 -4.87 -2.41 -8.20
CA PHE A 140 -3.60 -2.35 -8.92
C PHE A 140 -3.15 -0.90 -9.11
N ILE A 141 -1.86 -0.71 -9.36
CA ILE A 141 -1.25 0.57 -9.72
C ILE A 141 -0.27 0.37 -10.87
N SER A 142 -0.25 1.25 -11.86
CA SER A 142 0.72 1.18 -12.95
C SER A 142 2.15 1.50 -12.50
N THR A 143 3.14 1.06 -13.28
CA THR A 143 4.55 1.43 -13.08
C THR A 143 4.77 2.94 -13.09
N GLU A 144 4.09 3.67 -13.97
CA GLU A 144 4.22 5.13 -14.08
C GLU A 144 3.72 5.81 -12.81
N SER A 145 2.54 5.40 -12.33
CA SER A 145 1.93 5.99 -11.14
C SER A 145 2.71 5.72 -9.87
N ILE A 146 3.23 4.50 -9.69
CA ILE A 146 4.09 4.21 -8.53
C ILE A 146 5.41 4.98 -8.61
N LYS A 147 6.01 5.12 -9.79
CA LYS A 147 7.22 5.95 -9.97
C LYS A 147 6.97 7.41 -9.62
N VAL A 148 5.81 7.96 -9.98
CA VAL A 148 5.44 9.32 -9.57
C VAL A 148 5.35 9.42 -8.05
N VAL A 149 4.68 8.48 -7.38
CA VAL A 149 4.59 8.45 -5.91
C VAL A 149 5.99 8.38 -5.26
N LEU A 150 6.86 7.50 -5.74
CA LEU A 150 8.22 7.36 -5.22
C LEU A 150 9.05 8.62 -5.46
N THR A 151 8.94 9.23 -6.64
CA THR A 151 9.61 10.49 -6.95
C THR A 151 9.13 11.62 -6.03
N LEU A 152 7.82 11.71 -5.76
CA LEU A 152 7.27 12.69 -4.82
C LEU A 152 7.81 12.49 -3.40
N LEU A 153 7.90 11.25 -2.94
CA LEU A 153 8.51 10.91 -1.65
C LEU A 153 9.98 11.34 -1.61
N ASP A 154 10.76 11.04 -2.64
CA ASP A 154 12.17 11.40 -2.73
C ASP A 154 12.36 12.93 -2.77
N VAL A 155 11.56 13.65 -3.56
CA VAL A 155 11.59 15.12 -3.63
C VAL A 155 11.32 15.73 -2.26
N LEU A 156 10.25 15.32 -1.58
CA LEU A 156 9.89 15.86 -0.28
C LEU A 156 10.91 15.48 0.80
N ARG A 157 11.39 14.23 0.81
CA ARG A 157 12.43 13.75 1.73
C ARG A 157 13.72 14.55 1.59
N ASN A 158 14.20 14.75 0.36
CA ASN A 158 15.44 15.48 0.09
C ASN A 158 15.34 16.97 0.45
N ASN A 159 14.12 17.48 0.66
CA ASN A 159 13.85 18.87 1.02
C ASN A 159 13.27 19.04 2.42
N ALA A 160 13.28 17.99 3.24
CA ALA A 160 12.67 18.05 4.56
C ALA A 160 13.40 19.03 5.50
N GLY A 161 14.72 19.19 5.37
CA GLY A 161 15.52 20.03 6.26
C GLY A 161 15.35 19.58 7.72
N ASN A 162 14.84 20.47 8.58
CA ASN A 162 14.49 20.16 9.98
C ASN A 162 13.04 19.63 10.15
N GLY A 163 12.29 19.55 9.06
CA GLY A 163 10.95 18.96 9.06
C GLY A 163 10.97 17.45 9.02
N TYR A 164 9.79 16.85 9.10
CA TYR A 164 9.61 15.41 8.95
C TYR A 164 8.54 15.10 7.91
N LEU A 165 8.73 13.96 7.25
CA LEU A 165 7.79 13.42 6.28
C LEU A 165 6.89 12.42 7.00
N ASN A 166 5.62 12.38 6.61
CA ASN A 166 4.64 11.42 7.08
C ASN A 166 3.86 10.88 5.87
N THR A 167 3.57 9.59 5.88
CA THR A 167 2.74 8.96 4.86
C THR A 167 1.65 8.11 5.49
N ALA A 168 0.44 8.21 4.92
CA ALA A 168 -0.70 7.46 5.40
C ALA A 168 -1.55 6.97 4.22
N CYS A 169 -1.89 5.68 4.22
CA CYS A 169 -2.83 5.11 3.27
C CYS A 169 -4.17 4.83 3.96
N MET A 170 -5.26 5.32 3.37
CA MET A 170 -6.61 5.02 3.84
C MET A 170 -7.11 3.71 3.25
N CYS A 171 -6.63 2.60 3.82
CA CYS A 171 -6.94 1.24 3.37
C CYS A 171 -8.44 0.91 3.39
N ARG A 172 -9.26 1.61 4.18
CA ARG A 172 -10.72 1.42 4.26
C ARG A 172 -11.47 1.92 3.02
N ILE A 173 -10.92 2.88 2.29
CA ILE A 173 -11.58 3.47 1.12
C ILE A 173 -11.13 2.70 -0.14
N PRO A 174 -12.04 2.24 -1.01
CA PRO A 174 -11.69 1.43 -2.18
C PRO A 174 -10.66 2.06 -3.13
N SER A 175 -10.66 3.39 -3.27
CA SER A 175 -9.68 4.12 -4.08
C SER A 175 -8.27 4.15 -3.48
N MET A 176 -8.11 3.66 -2.24
CA MET A 176 -6.85 3.66 -1.48
C MET A 176 -6.12 5.02 -1.51
N PRO A 177 -6.72 6.09 -0.96
CA PRO A 177 -6.06 7.39 -0.88
C PRO A 177 -4.73 7.29 -0.14
N LEU A 178 -3.68 7.81 -0.75
CA LEU A 178 -2.37 7.99 -0.13
C LEU A 178 -2.15 9.48 0.12
N GLU A 179 -1.86 9.81 1.37
CA GLU A 179 -1.45 11.14 1.80
C GLU A 179 0.04 11.11 2.13
N ILE A 180 0.79 12.04 1.52
CA ILE A 180 2.22 12.26 1.73
C ILE A 180 2.36 13.69 2.22
N ALA A 181 2.92 13.89 3.40
CA ALA A 181 2.97 15.19 4.02
C ALA A 181 4.35 15.55 4.54
N LEU A 182 4.85 16.71 4.14
CA LEU A 182 6.02 17.34 4.73
C LEU A 182 5.57 18.36 5.77
N ILE A 183 5.94 18.12 7.03
CA ILE A 183 5.65 18.98 8.18
C ILE A 183 6.94 19.69 8.58
N SER A 184 6.92 21.02 8.60
CA SER A 184 8.06 21.83 9.05
C SER A 184 7.56 23.04 9.83
N SER A 185 7.82 23.05 11.14
CA SER A 185 7.32 24.06 12.07
C SER A 185 5.80 24.22 11.99
N ASP A 186 5.29 25.40 11.67
CA ASP A 186 3.88 25.75 11.51
C ASP A 186 3.34 25.51 10.09
N LYS A 187 4.17 25.01 9.18
CA LYS A 187 3.83 24.77 7.77
C LYS A 187 3.69 23.29 7.46
N TYR A 188 2.79 23.02 6.54
CA TYR A 188 2.47 21.67 6.11
C TYR A 188 2.16 21.62 4.62
N LEU A 189 2.96 20.86 3.88
CA LEU A 189 2.74 20.55 2.47
C LEU A 189 2.19 19.12 2.36
N LEU A 190 0.92 19.00 1.95
CA LEU A 190 0.26 17.71 1.73
C LEU A 190 0.08 17.44 0.25
N VAL A 191 0.42 16.24 -0.14
CA VAL A 191 0.11 15.65 -1.43
C VAL A 191 -0.78 14.45 -1.20
N ARG A 192 -2.00 14.49 -1.72
CA ARG A 192 -2.93 13.36 -1.72
C ARG A 192 -3.06 12.81 -3.12
N THR A 193 -3.04 11.49 -3.25
CA THR A 193 -3.33 10.76 -4.49
C THR A 193 -4.18 9.52 -4.19
N HIS A 194 -4.59 8.79 -5.22
CA HIS A 194 -5.32 7.54 -5.11
C HIS A 194 -4.47 6.43 -5.74
N LEU A 195 -4.18 5.38 -4.98
CA LEU A 195 -3.30 4.31 -5.43
C LEU A 195 -4.02 3.27 -6.29
N ASN A 196 -5.31 3.03 -6.02
CA ASN A 196 -6.05 1.98 -6.70
C ASN A 196 -6.63 2.46 -8.03
N GLU A 197 -6.01 2.04 -9.14
CA GLU A 197 -6.44 2.38 -10.49
C GLU A 197 -7.53 1.46 -11.05
N SER A 198 -7.93 0.41 -10.31
CA SER A 198 -9.12 -0.39 -10.64
C SER A 198 -10.43 0.33 -10.38
N GLN A 199 -10.40 1.52 -9.78
CA GLN A 199 -11.57 2.33 -9.46
C GLN A 199 -11.58 3.57 -10.35
N THR A 200 -12.70 3.78 -11.04
CA THR A 200 -12.90 5.02 -11.80
C THR A 200 -13.06 6.17 -10.82
N ILE A 201 -12.17 7.17 -10.91
CA ILE A 201 -12.23 8.38 -10.09
C ILE A 201 -12.71 9.51 -11.00
N THR A 202 -13.78 10.20 -10.59
CA THR A 202 -14.37 11.31 -11.35
C THR A 202 -13.69 12.65 -11.06
N SER A 203 -12.87 12.73 -10.02
CA SER A 203 -12.12 13.92 -9.60
C SER A 203 -10.67 13.89 -10.07
N SER A 204 -9.96 15.01 -9.87
CA SER A 204 -8.51 15.05 -10.06
C SER A 204 -7.78 13.97 -9.27
N LYS A 205 -6.77 13.36 -9.91
CA LYS A 205 -5.98 12.27 -9.33
C LYS A 205 -5.17 12.74 -8.12
N TYR A 206 -4.61 13.95 -8.21
CA TYR A 206 -3.77 14.54 -7.18
C TYR A 206 -4.40 15.80 -6.56
N LEU A 207 -4.08 16.03 -5.29
CA LEU A 207 -4.37 17.25 -4.55
C LEU A 207 -3.09 17.66 -3.84
N VAL A 208 -2.68 18.92 -4.03
CA VAL A 208 -1.51 19.52 -3.37
C VAL A 208 -1.98 20.71 -2.54
N LEU A 209 -1.70 20.69 -1.24
CA LEU A 209 -2.06 21.73 -0.30
C LEU A 209 -0.82 22.24 0.43
N LEU A 210 -0.66 23.56 0.49
CA LEU A 210 0.22 24.20 1.47
C LEU A 210 -0.63 24.88 2.52
N THR A 211 -0.34 24.59 3.79
CA THR A 211 -1.01 25.20 4.92
C THR A 211 0.00 25.83 5.87
N LYS A 212 -0.42 26.87 6.59
CA LYS A 212 0.35 27.52 7.68
C LYS A 212 -0.59 27.85 8.83
N GLY A 213 -0.24 27.44 10.05
CA GLY A 213 -1.06 27.66 11.24
C GLY A 213 -2.48 27.09 11.11
N GLY A 214 -2.65 25.99 10.37
CA GLY A 214 -3.94 25.35 10.13
C GLY A 214 -4.77 25.93 8.97
N ASN A 215 -4.33 27.02 8.34
CA ASN A 215 -5.04 27.63 7.21
C ASN A 215 -4.45 27.18 5.87
N VAL A 216 -5.29 26.89 4.89
CA VAL A 216 -4.86 26.59 3.51
C VAL A 216 -4.45 27.89 2.82
N ILE A 217 -3.18 27.99 2.44
CA ILE A 217 -2.65 29.13 1.68
C ILE A 217 -2.68 28.84 0.19
N ILE A 218 -2.30 27.61 -0.20
CA ILE A 218 -2.21 27.19 -1.60
C ILE A 218 -2.94 25.87 -1.76
N LYS A 219 -3.72 25.76 -2.85
CA LYS A 219 -4.42 24.54 -3.24
C LYS A 219 -4.32 24.35 -4.75
N TYR A 220 -3.81 23.18 -5.16
CA TYR A 220 -3.79 22.73 -6.55
C TYR A 220 -4.38 21.33 -6.67
N THR A 221 -5.00 21.05 -7.80
CA THR A 221 -5.53 19.71 -8.14
C THR A 221 -5.01 19.30 -9.52
N PRO A 222 -3.70 19.04 -9.65
CA PRO A 222 -3.12 18.72 -10.95
C PRO A 222 -3.61 17.35 -11.43
N ASN A 223 -4.03 17.29 -12.69
CA ASN A 223 -4.29 16.02 -13.38
C ASN A 223 -3.01 15.51 -14.05
N GLU A 224 -2.15 16.43 -14.49
CA GLU A 224 -0.89 16.19 -15.18
C GLU A 224 0.25 16.88 -14.40
N GLU A 225 1.47 16.33 -14.49
CA GLU A 225 2.68 16.88 -13.86
C GLU A 225 2.60 17.22 -12.34
N PRO A 226 2.18 16.27 -11.47
CA PRO A 226 2.11 16.52 -10.03
C PRO A 226 3.47 16.86 -9.41
N ILE A 227 4.57 16.36 -9.98
CA ILE A 227 5.94 16.59 -9.47
C ILE A 227 6.31 18.07 -9.60
N ASN A 228 6.08 18.69 -10.75
CA ASN A 228 6.37 20.11 -10.99
C ASN A 228 5.55 21.00 -10.05
N THR A 229 4.27 20.67 -9.88
CA THR A 229 3.38 21.37 -8.94
C THR A 229 3.93 21.30 -7.51
N VAL A 230 4.36 20.12 -7.05
CA VAL A 230 4.92 19.94 -5.70
C VAL A 230 6.22 20.70 -5.51
N ILE A 231 7.12 20.71 -6.50
CA ILE A 231 8.37 21.49 -6.45
C ILE A 231 8.07 22.99 -6.34
N ASN A 232 7.11 23.51 -7.11
CA ASN A 232 6.73 24.91 -7.04
C ASN A 232 6.18 25.29 -5.67
N VAL A 233 5.25 24.49 -5.14
CA VAL A 233 4.66 24.72 -3.81
C VAL A 233 5.70 24.60 -2.69
N LEU A 234 6.65 23.66 -2.82
CA LEU A 234 7.75 23.50 -1.89
C LEU A 234 8.67 24.73 -1.89
N ASN A 235 8.92 25.35 -3.05
CA ASN A 235 9.67 26.60 -3.14
C ASN A 235 8.90 27.75 -2.47
N GLU A 236 7.58 27.81 -2.61
CA GLU A 236 6.75 28.77 -1.87
C GLU A 236 6.82 28.54 -0.36
N MET A 237 6.75 27.29 0.10
CA MET A 237 6.87 26.93 1.52
C MET A 237 8.17 27.44 2.16
N LYS A 238 9.28 27.45 1.38
CA LYS A 238 10.59 27.96 1.81
C LYS A 238 10.68 29.48 1.88
N LYS A 239 9.84 30.22 1.14
CA LYS A 239 9.81 31.69 1.17
C LYS A 239 9.10 32.26 2.40
N TYR A 240 8.14 31.50 2.95
CA TYR A 240 7.39 31.88 4.16
C TYR A 240 8.17 31.66 5.45
#